data_AF-A0A9X9A012-F1
#
_entry.id   AF-A0A9X9A012-F1
#
_cell.length_a   1.000
_cell.length_b   1.000
_cell.length_c   1.000
_cell.angle_alpha   90.00
_cell.angle_beta   90.00
_cell.angle_gamma   90.00
#
_symmetry.space_group_name_H-M   'P 1'
#
loop_
_entity.id
_entity.type
_entity.pdbx_description
1 polymer ?
#
loop_
_entity_poly.entity_id
_entity_poly.type
_entity_poly.pdbx_seq_one_letter_code
_entity_poly.pdbx_strand_id
1 'polypeptide(L)' 'RIAMMDERETLIKLRTLKSLGIHISIDDFGTGYSSLAYLPLYPIDTLKIPREFITMSETCDDGMEIIKTIITLANTLGMS' A
#
# COMPACT_ATOMS: atom_id res chain seq x y z
N ARG A 1 -16.10 3.25 0.97
CA ARG A 1 -15.65 4.65 1.22
C ARG A 1 -15.76 4.93 2.71
N ILE A 2 -14.72 4.64 3.48
CA ILE A 2 -14.56 5.25 4.81
C ILE A 2 -13.85 6.57 4.53
N ALA A 3 -14.54 7.68 4.80
CA ALA A 3 -13.99 9.01 4.61
C ALA A 3 -12.69 9.14 5.42
N MET A 4 -11.65 9.67 4.79
CA MET A 4 -10.41 10.14 5.44
C MET A 4 -10.69 11.38 6.33
N MET A 5 -11.71 11.33 7.18
CA MET A 5 -12.16 12.50 7.95
C MET A 5 -11.37 12.68 9.25
N ASP A 6 -10.47 11.76 9.58
CA ASP A 6 -9.42 12.02 10.56
C ASP A 6 -8.22 11.07 10.34
N GLU A 7 -7.23 11.53 9.56
CA GLU A 7 -5.98 10.79 9.33
C GLU A 7 -5.26 10.45 10.64
N ARG A 8 -5.38 11.31 11.68
CA ARG A 8 -4.79 11.06 12.99
C ARG A 8 -5.53 9.95 13.71
N GLU A 9 -6.86 9.97 13.70
CA GLU A 9 -7.66 8.90 14.28
C GLU A 9 -7.40 7.56 13.58
N THR A 10 -7.27 7.57 12.25
CA THR A 10 -6.93 6.39 11.46
C THR A 10 -5.55 5.86 11.85
N LEU A 11 -4.55 6.73 11.94
CA LEU A 11 -3.20 6.35 12.37
C LEU A 11 -3.18 5.78 13.78
N ILE A 12 -3.93 6.38 14.72
CA ILE A 12 -4.07 5.86 16.09
C ILE A 12 -4.64 4.44 16.06
N LYS A 13 -5.75 4.21 15.34
CA LYS A 13 -6.37 2.89 15.22
C LYS A 13 -5.42 1.85 14.63
N LEU A 14 -4.73 2.19 13.54
CA LEU A 14 -3.75 1.28 12.92
C LEU A 14 -2.61 0.94 13.88
N ARG A 15 -2.08 1.92 14.62
CA ARG A 15 -1.06 1.67 15.66
C ARG A 15 -1.58 0.81 16.79
N THR A 16 -2.81 1.00 17.24
CA THR A 16 -3.44 0.14 18.26
C THR A 16 -3.53 -1.30 17.76
N LEU A 17 -4.01 -1.53 16.53
CA LEU A 17 -4.05 -2.87 15.94
C LEU A 17 -2.66 -3.50 15.86
N LYS A 18 -1.64 -2.73 15.46
CA LYS A 18 -0.25 -3.20 15.43
C LYS A 18 0.30 -3.55 16.80
N SER A 19 -0.06 -2.78 17.84
CA SER A 19 0.34 -3.09 19.22
C SER A 19 -0.24 -4.41 19.73
N LEU A 20 -1.32 -4.90 19.10
CA LEU A 20 -1.92 -6.22 19.38
C LEU A 20 -1.29 -7.35 18.54
N GLY A 21 -0.25 -7.06 17.74
CA GLY A 21 0.40 -8.03 16.87
C GLY A 21 -0.35 -8.34 15.57
N ILE A 22 -1.35 -7.51 15.20
CA ILE A 22 -2.12 -7.71 13.96
C ILE A 22 -1.28 -7.28 12.76
N HIS A 23 -1.28 -8.09 11.71
CA HIS A 23 -0.64 -7.77 10.43
C HIS A 23 -1.57 -6.89 9.58
N ILE A 24 -1.04 -5.81 9.00
CA ILE A 24 -1.83 -4.83 8.25
C ILE A 24 -1.35 -4.80 6.80
N SER A 25 -2.27 -5.04 5.87
CA SER A 25 -2.04 -4.93 4.43
C SER A 25 -2.86 -3.81 3.81
N ILE A 26 -2.28 -3.07 2.86
CA ILE A 26 -3.03 -2.17 1.97
C ILE A 26 -3.33 -2.86 0.65
N ASP A 27 -4.61 -2.82 0.26
CA ASP A 27 -5.12 -3.30 -1.02
C ASP A 27 -5.23 -2.16 -2.04
N ASP A 28 -5.19 -2.52 -3.32
CA ASP A 28 -5.42 -1.65 -4.48
C ASP A 28 -4.54 -0.37 -4.52
N PHE A 29 -3.28 -0.49 -4.08
CA PHE A 29 -2.33 0.61 -4.11
C PHE A 29 -2.11 1.18 -5.53
N GLY A 30 -2.29 2.48 -5.70
CA GLY A 30 -2.08 3.17 -6.99
C GLY A 30 -3.35 3.38 -7.84
N THR A 31 -4.51 2.84 -7.43
CA THR A 31 -5.78 2.94 -8.19
C THR A 31 -6.69 4.11 -7.74
N GLY A 32 -6.20 4.98 -6.83
CA GLY A 32 -6.94 6.11 -6.25
C GLY A 32 -6.06 7.17 -5.57
N TYR A 33 -6.60 7.94 -4.63
CA TYR A 33 -5.90 8.99 -3.85
C TYR A 33 -4.89 8.45 -2.81
N SER A 34 -4.23 7.33 -3.09
CA SER A 34 -3.16 6.81 -2.24
C SER A 34 -1.92 7.68 -2.42
N SER A 35 -1.84 8.77 -1.66
CA SER A 35 -0.65 9.63 -1.69
C SER A 35 0.52 8.87 -1.10
N LEU A 36 1.54 8.64 -1.94
CA LEU A 36 2.86 8.10 -1.56
C LEU A 36 3.43 8.75 -0.29
N ALA A 37 3.06 10.00 -0.01
CA ALA A 37 3.49 10.74 1.17
C ALA A 37 3.08 10.08 2.51
N TYR A 38 2.00 9.30 2.54
CA TYR A 38 1.49 8.70 3.79
C TYR A 38 1.97 7.28 4.03
N LEU A 39 2.44 6.57 2.99
CA LEU A 39 2.92 5.19 3.13
C LEU A 39 3.99 5.05 4.22
N PRO A 40 4.98 5.96 4.34
CA PRO A 40 5.98 5.88 5.40
C PRO A 40 5.44 6.16 6.81
N LEU A 41 4.27 6.78 6.93
CA LEU A 41 3.69 7.19 8.22
C LEU A 41 2.78 6.12 8.83
N TYR A 42 2.19 5.27 7.98
CA TYR A 42 1.28 4.21 8.42
C TYR A 42 2.04 2.93 8.78
N PRO A 43 1.63 2.23 9.84
CA PRO A 43 2.32 1.02 10.28
C PRO A 43 1.80 -0.19 9.49
N ILE A 44 2.09 -0.22 8.20
CA ILE A 44 1.67 -1.24 7.23
C ILE A 44 2.79 -2.26 7.07
N ASP A 45 2.42 -3.53 6.89
CA ASP A 45 3.36 -4.63 6.69
C ASP A 45 3.40 -5.16 5.25
N THR A 46 2.30 -5.00 4.51
CA THR A 46 2.18 -5.52 3.15
C THR A 46 1.59 -4.50 2.21
N LEU A 47 2.25 -4.31 1.07
CA LEU A 47 1.78 -3.47 -0.02
C LEU A 47 1.31 -4.34 -1.19
N LYS A 48 0.00 -4.52 -1.35
CA LYS A 48 -0.51 -5.41 -2.40
C LYS A 48 -0.51 -4.70 -3.76
N ILE A 49 0.03 -5.40 -4.76
CA ILE A 49 -0.02 -4.99 -6.16
C ILE A 49 -1.44 -5.26 -6.70
N PRO A 50 -2.13 -4.24 -7.24
CA PRO A 50 -3.41 -4.43 -7.91
C PRO A 50 -3.35 -5.44 -9.06
N ARG A 51 -4.40 -6.26 -9.21
CA ARG A 51 -4.50 -7.26 -10.28
C ARG A 51 -4.42 -6.66 -11.68
N GLU A 52 -4.90 -5.43 -11.86
CA GLU A 52 -4.83 -4.71 -13.13
C GLU A 52 -3.40 -4.56 -13.66
N PHE A 53 -2.40 -4.33 -12.79
CA PHE A 53 -1.00 -4.25 -13.23
C PHE A 53 -0.43 -5.62 -13.61
N ILE A 54 -0.89 -6.69 -12.96
CA ILE A 54 -0.53 -8.06 -13.31
C ILE A 54 -1.04 -8.37 -14.73
N THR A 55 -2.33 -8.13 -14.99
CA THR A 55 -2.92 -8.32 -16.32
C THR A 55 -2.27 -7.41 -17.37
N MET A 56 -1.95 -6.16 -17.02
CA MET A 56 -1.26 -5.25 -17.93
C MET A 56 0.14 -5.78 -18.30
N SER A 57 0.89 -6.33 -17.34
CA SER A 57 2.23 -6.90 -17.57
C SER A 57 2.26 -8.10 -18.50
N GLU A 58 1.12 -8.79 -18.69
CA GLU A 58 0.99 -9.87 -19.68
C GLU A 58 0.88 -9.33 -21.11
N THR A 59 0.57 -8.03 -21.27
CA THR A 59 0.25 -7.41 -22.56
C THR A 59 1.20 -6.29 -22.98
N CYS A 60 1.89 -5.64 -22.04
CA CYS A 60 2.91 -4.63 -22.31
C CYS A 60 4.00 -4.56 -21.22
N ASP A 61 5.18 -4.09 -21.61
CA ASP A 61 6.33 -3.94 -20.70
C ASP A 61 6.09 -2.89 -19.59
N ASP A 62 5.25 -1.89 -19.84
CA ASP A 62 4.91 -0.84 -18.86
C ASP A 62 4.30 -1.43 -17.57
N GLY A 63 3.51 -2.51 -17.69
CA GLY A 63 2.95 -3.18 -16.52
C GLY A 63 4.02 -3.80 -15.63
N MET A 64 5.06 -4.37 -16.24
CA MET A 64 6.19 -4.94 -15.52
C MET A 64 7.02 -3.86 -14.82
N GLU A 65 7.24 -2.70 -15.44
CA GLU A 65 7.97 -1.59 -14.81
C GLU A 65 7.22 -0.99 -13.61
N ILE A 66 5.90 -0.91 -13.67
CA ILE A 66 5.09 -0.50 -12.52
C ILE A 66 5.19 -1.53 -11.38
N ILE A 67 5.09 -2.82 -11.69
CA ILE A 67 5.26 -3.90 -10.70
C ILE A 67 6.62 -3.79 -10.01
N LYS A 68 7.71 -3.65 -10.77
CA LYS A 68 9.06 -3.47 -10.21
C LYS A 68 9.14 -2.25 -9.29
N THR A 69 8.55 -1.14 -9.71
CA THR A 69 8.52 0.10 -8.90
C THR A 69 7.81 -0.12 -7.56
N ILE A 70 6.66 -0.80 -7.56
CA ILE A 70 5.92 -1.12 -6.33
C ILE A 70 6.74 -2.05 -5.43
N ILE A 71 7.40 -3.07 -5.99
CA ILE A 71 8.27 -3.99 -5.24
C ILE A 71 9.44 -3.22 -4.60
N THR A 72 10.10 -2.34 -5.36
CA THR A 72 11.19 -1.51 -4.84
C THR A 72 10.72 -0.60 -3.72
N LEU A 73 9.53 0.00 -3.86
CA LEU A 73 8.91 0.83 -2.82
C LEU A 73 8.62 0.03 -1.55
N ALA A 74 7.99 -1.14 -1.67
CA ALA A 74 7.68 -2.01 -0.54
C ALA A 74 8.96 -2.38 0.24
N ASN A 75 9.99 -2.84 -0.47
CA ASN A 75 11.29 -3.17 0.12
C ASN A 75 11.94 -1.97 0.82
N THR A 76 11.87 -0.78 0.21
CA THR A 76 12.43 0.46 0.77
C THR A 76 11.78 0.84 2.11
N LEU A 77 10.49 0.51 2.26
CA LEU A 77 9.71 0.80 3.46
C LEU A 77 9.68 -0.36 4.46
N GLY A 78 10.41 -1.45 4.21
CA GLY A 78 10.43 -2.63 5.08
C GLY A 78 9.13 -3.43 5.04
N MET A 79 8.38 -3.34 3.94
CA MET A 79 7.14 -4.07 3.71
C MET A 79 7.39 -5.32 2.85
N SER A 80 6.42 -6.23 2.92
CA SER A 80 6.30 -7.42 2.07
C SER A 80 5.40 -7.19 0.85
#